data_AF-R5ETS4-F1
#
_entry.id   AF-R5ETS4-F1
#
_cell.length_a   1.000
_cell.length_b   1.000
_cell.length_c   1.000
_cell.angle_alpha   90.00
_cell.angle_beta   90.00
_cell.angle_gamma   90.00
#
_symmetry.space_group_name_H-M   'P 1'
#
loop_
_entity.id
_entity.type
_entity.pdbx_description
1 polymer ?
#
loop_
_entity_poly.entity_id
_entity_poly.type
_entity_poly.pdbx_seq_one_letter_code
_entity_poly.pdbx_strand_id
1 'polypeptide(L)'
;MGHNYNDSINFSFKKDLETIKSLPKEKRWKYIWDYYKIIILVLPVALIVLLILGSFCVNMVKGTFFPKDPVSIGIAVSGYSASPDWLQSCEEAIGCDPKREYLQILESPPYSTERDDFVIKSTLWLTAGQPDIFIVDEGGYEYLLSLDILVDLSRDWPAELQALSAGYPVTEYAVEISGTAFAREHGISDEPVYLCMFANGHGYQRGLDIAVYILENG
;
A
#
# COMPACT_ATOMS: atom_id res chain seq x y z
N MET A 1 13.53 -25.26 56.37
CA MET A 1 13.46 -26.44 55.48
C MET A 1 12.61 -26.04 54.28
N GLY A 2 13.25 -25.63 53.18
CA GLY A 2 12.56 -25.28 51.95
C GLY A 2 12.12 -26.54 51.23
N HIS A 3 10.83 -26.85 51.25
CA HIS A 3 10.27 -27.90 50.39
C HIS A 3 10.42 -27.43 48.95
N ASN A 4 11.41 -28.01 48.26
CA ASN A 4 11.75 -27.72 46.89
C ASN A 4 10.58 -28.16 46.00
N TYR A 5 9.73 -27.22 45.61
CA TYR A 5 8.52 -27.46 44.81
C TYR A 5 8.81 -28.24 43.51
N ASN A 6 10.01 -28.04 42.95
CA ASN A 6 10.51 -28.76 41.77
C ASN A 6 10.74 -30.26 42.01
N ASP A 7 11.13 -30.66 43.22
CA ASP A 7 11.39 -32.08 43.52
C ASP A 7 10.07 -32.85 43.71
N SER A 8 9.04 -32.22 44.27
CA SER A 8 7.70 -32.82 44.40
C SER A 8 7.00 -33.03 43.07
N ILE A 9 7.16 -32.08 42.12
CA ILE A 9 6.56 -32.21 40.78
C ILE A 9 7.23 -33.36 40.02
N ASN A 10 8.57 -33.41 39.99
CA ASN A 10 9.32 -34.47 39.32
C ASN A 10 9.08 -35.86 39.94
N PHE A 11 8.90 -35.95 41.26
CA PHE A 11 8.60 -37.20 41.94
C PHE A 11 7.19 -37.73 41.60
N SER A 12 6.18 -36.86 41.52
CA SER A 12 4.83 -37.25 41.12
C SER A 12 4.78 -37.74 39.67
N PHE A 13 5.47 -37.04 38.75
CA PHE A 13 5.55 -37.44 37.35
C PHE A 13 6.25 -38.79 37.15
N LYS A 14 7.37 -39.04 37.85
CA LYS A 14 8.06 -40.34 37.78
C LYS A 14 7.18 -41.49 38.28
N LYS A 15 6.49 -41.29 39.40
CA LYS A 15 5.58 -42.28 40.00
C LYS A 15 4.36 -42.57 39.11
N ASP A 16 3.80 -41.55 38.47
CA ASP A 16 2.70 -41.70 37.52
C ASP A 16 3.14 -42.43 36.24
N LEU A 17 4.37 -42.18 35.77
CA LEU A 17 4.92 -42.81 34.57
C LEU A 17 5.23 -44.30 34.79
N GLU A 18 5.68 -44.68 35.98
CA GLU A 18 5.85 -46.08 36.40
C GLU A 18 4.50 -46.80 36.54
N THR A 19 3.48 -46.11 37.06
CA THR A 19 2.11 -46.64 37.21
C THR A 19 1.43 -46.85 35.85
N ILE A 20 1.63 -45.94 34.89
CA ILE A 20 1.13 -46.08 33.52
C ILE A 20 1.86 -47.22 32.80
N LYS A 21 3.17 -47.39 33.02
CA LYS A 21 3.97 -48.46 32.39
C LYS A 21 3.67 -49.87 32.91
N SER A 22 3.04 -50.02 34.07
CA SER A 22 2.71 -51.33 34.66
C SER A 22 1.30 -51.85 34.30
N LEU A 23 0.43 -51.00 33.73
CA LEU A 23 -0.96 -51.36 33.38
C LEU A 23 -1.06 -52.11 32.02
N PRO A 24 -2.11 -52.93 31.78
CA PRO A 24 -2.41 -53.48 30.45
C PRO A 24 -2.79 -52.37 29.44
N LYS A 25 -2.47 -52.54 28.14
CA LYS A 25 -2.64 -51.50 27.10
C LYS A 25 -4.04 -50.86 27.07
N GLU A 26 -5.09 -51.63 27.30
CA GLU A 26 -6.48 -51.14 27.34
C GLU A 26 -6.77 -50.25 28.56
N LYS A 27 -6.23 -50.59 29.73
CA LYS A 27 -6.40 -49.79 30.97
C LYS A 27 -5.51 -48.55 30.99
N ARG A 28 -4.38 -48.55 30.28
CA ARG A 28 -3.52 -47.37 30.10
C ARG A 28 -4.25 -46.24 29.39
N TRP A 29 -4.96 -46.57 28.30
CA TRP A 29 -5.69 -45.57 27.53
C TRP A 29 -6.79 -44.94 28.37
N LYS A 30 -7.53 -45.76 29.14
CA LYS A 30 -8.55 -45.27 30.08
C LYS A 30 -7.97 -44.37 31.18
N TYR A 31 -6.83 -44.73 31.76
CA TYR A 31 -6.15 -43.91 32.77
C TYR A 31 -5.66 -42.56 32.21
N ILE A 32 -5.06 -42.58 31.02
CA ILE A 32 -4.61 -41.36 30.33
C ILE A 32 -5.82 -40.48 30.01
N TRP A 33 -6.92 -41.07 29.55
CA TRP A 33 -8.14 -40.33 29.27
C TRP A 33 -8.77 -39.74 30.53
N ASP A 34 -8.94 -40.50 31.62
CA ASP A 34 -9.60 -40.00 32.83
C ASP A 34 -8.77 -38.92 33.55
N TYR A 35 -7.44 -39.03 33.53
CA TYR A 35 -6.56 -38.09 34.25
C TYR A 35 -6.13 -36.88 33.42
N TYR A 36 -5.88 -37.06 32.11
CA TYR A 36 -5.38 -36.01 31.23
C TYR A 36 -6.43 -35.47 30.24
N LYS A 37 -7.72 -35.85 30.34
CA LYS A 37 -8.79 -35.43 29.41
C LYS A 37 -8.79 -33.93 29.13
N ILE A 38 -8.72 -33.14 30.20
CA ILE A 38 -8.80 -31.68 30.13
C ILE A 38 -7.54 -31.13 29.48
N ILE A 39 -6.37 -31.67 29.81
CA ILE A 39 -5.10 -31.26 29.22
C ILE A 39 -5.07 -31.61 27.72
N ILE A 40 -5.51 -32.81 27.34
CA ILE A 40 -5.59 -33.26 25.94
C ILE A 40 -6.55 -32.41 25.11
N LEU A 41 -7.60 -31.83 25.72
CA LEU A 41 -8.54 -30.93 25.03
C LEU A 41 -8.06 -29.47 25.01
N VAL A 42 -7.53 -28.95 26.12
CA VAL A 42 -7.18 -27.53 26.28
C VAL A 42 -5.88 -27.20 25.56
N LEU A 43 -4.88 -28.09 25.59
CA LEU A 43 -3.56 -27.86 25.01
C LEU A 43 -3.60 -27.65 23.48
N PRO A 44 -4.32 -28.46 22.66
CA PRO A 44 -4.45 -28.17 21.24
C PRO A 44 -5.24 -26.89 20.95
N VAL A 45 -6.27 -26.57 21.75
CA VAL A 45 -7.02 -25.31 21.59
C VAL A 45 -6.13 -24.11 21.89
N ALA A 46 -5.36 -24.16 22.98
CA ALA A 46 -4.40 -23.12 23.33
C ALA A 46 -3.30 -22.96 22.26
N LEU A 47 -2.83 -24.08 21.69
CA LEU A 47 -1.87 -24.06 20.59
C LEU A 47 -2.46 -23.42 19.33
N ILE A 48 -3.71 -23.75 18.96
CA ILE A 48 -4.41 -23.13 17.82
C ILE A 48 -4.55 -21.61 18.04
N VAL A 49 -4.96 -21.18 19.24
CA VAL A 49 -5.06 -19.76 19.57
C VAL A 49 -3.71 -19.06 19.48
N LEU A 50 -2.63 -19.69 19.98
CA LEU A 50 -1.26 -19.18 19.86
C LEU A 50 -0.80 -19.09 18.41
N LEU A 51 -1.16 -20.05 17.56
CA LEU A 51 -0.86 -20.03 16.13
C LEU A 51 -1.63 -18.94 15.40
N ILE A 52 -2.90 -18.70 15.74
CA ILE A 52 -3.71 -17.62 15.18
C ILE A 52 -3.14 -16.27 15.61
N LEU A 53 -2.86 -16.08 16.91
CA LEU A 53 -2.26 -14.85 17.43
C LEU A 53 -0.85 -14.61 16.87
N GLY A 54 -0.03 -15.66 16.79
CA GLY A 54 1.29 -15.60 16.18
C GLY A 54 1.22 -15.22 14.69
N SER A 55 0.29 -15.80 13.94
CA SER A 55 0.06 -15.44 12.53
C SER A 55 -0.44 -14.01 12.41
N PHE A 56 -1.31 -13.57 13.31
CA PHE A 56 -1.79 -12.19 13.39
C PHE A 56 -0.63 -11.22 13.64
N CYS A 57 0.22 -11.48 14.64
CA CYS A 57 1.40 -10.66 14.93
C CYS A 57 2.40 -10.64 13.76
N VAL A 58 2.67 -11.79 13.14
CA VAL A 58 3.56 -11.89 11.97
C VAL A 58 3.00 -11.11 10.78
N ASN A 59 1.69 -11.19 10.54
CA ASN A 59 1.04 -10.47 9.44
C ASN A 59 0.93 -8.96 9.74
N MET A 60 0.78 -8.57 11.01
CA MET A 60 0.80 -7.18 11.44
C MET A 60 2.19 -6.55 11.27
N VAL A 61 3.25 -7.25 11.70
CA VAL A 61 4.65 -6.82 11.52
C VAL A 61 5.04 -6.79 10.04
N LYS A 62 4.57 -7.75 9.25
CA LYS A 62 4.80 -7.77 7.82
C LYS A 62 3.91 -6.78 7.06
N GLY A 63 3.01 -6.05 7.71
CA GLY A 63 2.11 -5.11 7.04
C GLY A 63 1.19 -5.76 6.00
N THR A 64 0.90 -7.06 6.11
CA THR A 64 0.01 -7.79 5.18
C THR A 64 -1.46 -7.71 5.58
N PHE A 65 -1.77 -7.20 6.77
CA PHE A 65 -3.15 -7.10 7.28
C PHE A 65 -3.89 -5.86 6.81
N PHE A 66 -3.17 -4.78 6.53
CA PHE A 66 -3.73 -3.56 5.99
C PHE A 66 -3.24 -3.44 4.55
N PRO A 67 -4.11 -3.51 3.53
CA PRO A 67 -3.72 -3.09 2.20
C PRO A 67 -3.19 -1.66 2.35
N LYS A 68 -1.93 -1.43 1.95
CA LYS A 68 -1.41 -0.07 1.92
C LYS A 68 -2.20 0.68 0.85
N ASP A 69 -2.53 1.94 1.12
CA ASP A 69 -3.33 2.74 0.20
C ASP A 69 -2.72 2.69 -1.21
N PRO A 70 -3.52 2.41 -2.25
CA PRO A 70 -3.01 2.28 -3.61
C PRO A 70 -2.48 3.63 -4.07
N VAL A 71 -1.34 3.60 -4.77
CA VAL A 71 -0.81 4.81 -5.40
C VAL A 71 -1.69 5.13 -6.58
N SER A 72 -2.09 6.39 -6.71
CA SER A 72 -3.08 6.78 -7.70
C SER A 72 -2.60 7.94 -8.56
N ILE A 73 -2.72 7.77 -9.88
CA ILE A 73 -2.41 8.79 -10.88
C ILE A 73 -3.74 9.20 -11.54
N GLY A 74 -4.11 10.47 -11.42
CA GLY A 74 -5.22 11.03 -12.17
C GLY A 74 -4.75 11.52 -13.51
N ILE A 75 -5.38 11.05 -14.59
CA ILE A 75 -5.03 11.46 -15.95
C ILE A 75 -6.29 12.01 -16.62
N ALA A 76 -6.22 13.28 -17.04
CA ALA A 76 -7.28 13.96 -17.74
C ALA A 76 -6.73 14.79 -18.90
N VAL A 77 -6.23 14.08 -19.90
CA VAL A 77 -5.64 14.62 -21.12
C VAL A 77 -6.10 13.83 -22.35
N SER A 78 -6.18 14.50 -23.49
CA SER A 78 -6.55 14.00 -24.78
C SER A 78 -5.48 13.05 -25.32
N GLY A 79 -5.92 12.02 -26.02
CA GLY A 79 -5.02 11.07 -26.70
C GLY A 79 -4.31 10.08 -25.77
N TYR A 80 -4.42 10.25 -24.45
CA TYR A 80 -3.87 9.30 -23.49
C TYR A 80 -4.37 7.89 -23.78
N SER A 81 -3.44 6.95 -23.85
CA SER A 81 -3.75 5.53 -23.95
C SER A 81 -2.97 4.76 -22.90
N ALA A 82 -3.70 4.15 -21.96
CA ALA A 82 -3.07 3.26 -20.99
C ALA A 82 -2.56 2.00 -21.71
N SER A 83 -1.23 1.85 -21.78
CA SER A 83 -0.63 0.56 -22.13
C SER A 83 -0.42 -0.27 -20.85
N PRO A 84 -0.63 -1.60 -20.89
CA PRO A 84 -0.30 -2.47 -19.76
C PRO A 84 1.19 -2.40 -19.37
N ASP A 85 2.07 -2.17 -20.36
CA ASP A 85 3.52 -2.09 -20.18
C ASP A 85 3.94 -0.84 -19.39
N TRP A 86 3.23 0.28 -19.56
CA TRP A 86 3.40 1.52 -18.80
C TRP A 86 3.16 1.32 -17.31
N LEU A 87 2.01 0.71 -16.98
CA LEU A 87 1.63 0.43 -15.59
C LEU A 87 2.68 -0.45 -14.92
N GLN A 88 3.11 -1.50 -15.60
CA GLN A 88 4.14 -2.39 -15.10
C GLN A 88 5.48 -1.66 -14.91
N SER A 89 5.88 -0.81 -15.86
CA SER A 89 7.13 -0.05 -15.77
C SER A 89 7.12 0.94 -14.59
N CYS A 90 5.98 1.58 -14.33
CA CYS A 90 5.81 2.41 -13.12
C CYS A 90 5.89 1.58 -11.85
N GLU A 91 5.17 0.46 -11.78
CA GLU A 91 5.20 -0.42 -10.61
C GLU A 91 6.61 -0.92 -10.31
N GLU A 92 7.40 -1.26 -11.34
CA GLU A 92 8.80 -1.67 -11.22
C GLU A 92 9.69 -0.52 -10.73
N ALA A 93 9.51 0.70 -11.27
CA ALA A 93 10.31 1.86 -10.89
C ALA A 93 10.07 2.33 -9.45
N ILE A 94 8.81 2.32 -9.01
CA ILE A 94 8.41 2.71 -7.64
C ILE A 94 8.74 1.57 -6.64
N GLY A 95 9.03 0.37 -7.14
CA GLY A 95 9.29 -0.80 -6.31
C GLY A 95 8.03 -1.33 -5.61
N CYS A 96 6.86 -1.22 -6.25
CA CYS A 96 5.61 -1.77 -5.74
C CYS A 96 5.75 -3.28 -5.51
N ASP A 97 5.37 -3.77 -4.33
CA ASP A 97 5.20 -5.21 -4.09
C ASP A 97 3.84 -5.63 -4.68
N PRO A 98 3.79 -6.38 -5.80
CA PRO A 98 2.55 -6.70 -6.50
C PRO A 98 1.58 -7.57 -5.66
N LYS A 99 2.02 -8.08 -4.50
CA LYS A 99 1.15 -8.82 -3.56
C LYS A 99 0.49 -7.93 -2.52
N ARG A 100 0.86 -6.65 -2.43
CA ARG A 100 0.47 -5.74 -1.33
C ARG A 100 0.07 -4.35 -1.79
N GLU A 101 0.51 -3.94 -2.96
CA GLU A 101 0.39 -2.59 -3.50
C GLU A 101 0.07 -2.71 -5.00
N TYR A 102 -0.82 -1.88 -5.51
CA TYR A 102 -1.09 -1.77 -6.95
C TYR A 102 -1.18 -0.30 -7.33
N LEU A 103 -0.69 0.03 -8.52
CA LEU A 103 -0.85 1.36 -9.11
C LEU A 103 -2.24 1.47 -9.72
N GLN A 104 -2.96 2.55 -9.40
CA GLN A 104 -4.28 2.83 -9.95
C GLN A 104 -4.22 4.06 -10.85
N ILE A 105 -4.67 3.92 -12.09
CA ILE A 105 -4.91 5.07 -12.97
C ILE A 105 -6.38 5.45 -12.87
N LEU A 106 -6.63 6.72 -12.57
CA LEU A 106 -7.94 7.34 -12.51
C LEU A 106 -8.09 8.21 -13.76
N GLU A 107 -8.80 7.70 -14.76
CA GLU A 107 -8.97 8.39 -16.04
C GLU A 107 -10.24 9.24 -16.06
N SER A 108 -10.10 10.46 -16.59
CA SER A 108 -11.19 11.37 -16.90
C SER A 108 -10.97 11.96 -18.29
N PRO A 109 -12.04 12.33 -19.00
CA PRO A 109 -11.92 13.28 -20.09
C PRO A 109 -11.19 14.56 -19.64
N PRO A 110 -10.48 15.25 -20.55
CA PRO A 110 -9.88 16.56 -20.32
C PRO A 110 -10.90 17.60 -19.89
N TYR A 111 -10.47 18.58 -19.09
CA TYR A 111 -11.34 19.68 -18.68
C TYR A 111 -11.82 20.51 -19.88
N SER A 112 -10.94 20.75 -20.85
CA SER A 112 -11.22 21.53 -22.06
C SER A 112 -12.34 20.95 -22.93
N THR A 113 -12.56 19.63 -22.87
CA THR A 113 -13.55 18.94 -23.71
C THR A 113 -14.82 18.60 -22.94
N GLU A 114 -14.71 18.03 -21.73
CA GLU A 114 -15.85 17.64 -20.90
C GLU A 114 -15.70 18.13 -19.45
N ARG A 115 -15.71 19.46 -19.29
CA ARG A 115 -15.62 20.16 -17.99
C ARG A 115 -16.44 19.51 -16.88
N ASP A 116 -17.73 19.27 -17.10
CA ASP A 116 -18.63 18.79 -16.04
C ASP A 116 -18.25 17.39 -15.55
N ASP A 117 -17.87 16.48 -16.46
CA ASP A 117 -17.44 15.13 -16.11
C ASP A 117 -16.12 15.17 -15.33
N PHE A 118 -15.16 15.97 -15.79
CA PHE A 118 -13.91 16.18 -15.07
C PHE A 118 -14.14 16.73 -13.66
N VAL A 119 -14.97 17.76 -13.50
CA VAL A 119 -15.27 18.37 -12.19
C VAL A 119 -15.91 17.35 -11.26
N ILE A 120 -16.88 16.57 -11.73
CA ILE A 120 -17.55 15.55 -10.93
C ILE A 120 -16.58 14.45 -10.51
N LYS A 121 -15.80 13.91 -11.45
CA LYS A 121 -14.84 12.82 -11.18
C LYS A 121 -13.70 13.27 -10.27
N SER A 122 -13.05 14.40 -10.58
CA SER A 122 -11.97 14.94 -9.76
C SER A 122 -12.45 15.24 -8.34
N THR A 123 -13.65 15.80 -8.16
CA THR A 123 -14.24 16.01 -6.83
C THR A 123 -14.41 14.69 -6.08
N LEU A 124 -14.94 13.65 -6.74
CA LEU A 124 -15.11 12.33 -6.13
C LEU A 124 -13.76 11.74 -5.70
N TRP A 125 -12.74 11.80 -6.56
CA TRP A 125 -11.40 11.31 -6.25
C TRP A 125 -10.80 12.07 -5.07
N LEU A 126 -10.85 13.41 -5.10
CA LEU A 126 -10.30 14.27 -4.06
C LEU A 126 -10.97 14.00 -2.71
N THR A 127 -12.29 13.75 -2.69
CA THR A 127 -13.00 13.35 -1.46
C THR A 127 -12.59 11.98 -0.93
N ALA A 128 -12.08 11.11 -1.79
CA ALA A 128 -11.50 9.81 -1.44
C ALA A 128 -10.01 9.90 -1.08
N GLY A 129 -9.42 11.10 -1.08
CA GLY A 129 -7.99 11.31 -0.80
C GLY A 129 -7.06 10.86 -1.94
N GLN A 130 -7.57 10.85 -3.17
CA GLN A 130 -6.87 10.47 -4.40
C GLN A 130 -7.09 11.52 -5.51
N PRO A 131 -6.34 11.50 -6.61
CA PRO A 131 -5.05 10.83 -6.81
C PRO A 131 -3.91 11.53 -6.03
N ASP A 132 -2.73 10.90 -5.99
CA ASP A 132 -1.51 11.51 -5.45
C ASP A 132 -0.89 12.52 -6.43
N ILE A 133 -1.00 12.21 -7.73
CA ILE A 133 -0.54 13.05 -8.84
C ILE A 133 -1.65 13.23 -9.87
N PHE A 134 -1.69 14.40 -10.49
CA PHE A 134 -2.53 14.74 -11.63
C PHE A 134 -1.68 15.03 -12.87
N ILE A 135 -2.08 14.48 -14.01
CA ILE A 135 -1.65 14.89 -15.35
C ILE A 135 -2.88 15.44 -16.06
N VAL A 136 -2.89 16.75 -16.30
CA VAL A 136 -4.09 17.47 -16.76
C VAL A 136 -3.74 18.48 -17.85
N ASP A 137 -4.73 18.82 -18.66
CA ASP A 137 -4.67 19.95 -19.57
C ASP A 137 -4.70 21.29 -18.83
N GLU A 138 -4.44 22.39 -19.54
CA GLU A 138 -4.42 23.75 -18.97
C GLU A 138 -5.67 24.08 -18.15
N GLY A 139 -6.86 23.79 -18.70
CA GLY A 139 -8.12 24.06 -18.00
C GLY A 139 -8.28 23.25 -16.72
N GLY A 140 -7.81 22.00 -16.71
CA GLY A 140 -7.79 21.14 -15.53
C GLY A 140 -6.83 21.67 -14.47
N TYR A 141 -5.64 22.12 -14.88
CA TYR A 141 -4.67 22.76 -13.99
C TYR A 141 -5.24 24.02 -13.32
N GLU A 142 -5.82 24.94 -14.10
CA GLU A 142 -6.44 26.16 -13.55
C GLU A 142 -7.56 25.84 -12.55
N TYR A 143 -8.38 24.83 -12.84
CA TYR A 143 -9.41 24.38 -11.93
C TYR A 143 -8.81 23.83 -10.63
N LEU A 144 -7.84 22.92 -10.70
CA LEU A 144 -7.21 22.35 -9.50
C LEU A 144 -6.49 23.42 -8.68
N LEU A 145 -5.85 24.40 -9.34
CA LEU A 145 -5.24 25.56 -8.69
C LEU A 145 -6.28 26.38 -7.92
N SER A 146 -7.48 26.57 -8.49
CA SER A 146 -8.57 27.31 -7.82
C SER A 146 -9.08 26.67 -6.54
N LEU A 147 -8.79 25.37 -6.33
CA LEU A 147 -9.16 24.64 -5.13
C LEU A 147 -8.15 24.78 -3.99
N ASP A 148 -6.97 25.37 -4.24
CA ASP A 148 -5.89 25.54 -3.25
C ASP A 148 -5.44 24.21 -2.62
N ILE A 149 -5.31 23.18 -3.46
CA ILE A 149 -5.00 21.80 -3.06
C ILE A 149 -3.65 21.28 -3.59
N LEU A 150 -3.01 22.05 -4.47
CA LEU A 150 -1.78 21.66 -5.12
C LEU A 150 -0.57 21.93 -4.22
N VAL A 151 0.45 21.09 -4.36
CA VAL A 151 1.73 21.27 -3.69
C VAL A 151 2.45 22.50 -4.26
N ASP A 152 2.93 23.37 -3.38
CA ASP A 152 3.81 24.48 -3.74
C ASP A 152 5.20 23.91 -4.08
N LEU A 153 5.59 24.04 -5.35
CA LEU A 153 6.82 23.45 -5.84
C LEU A 153 8.08 24.15 -5.29
N SER A 154 7.96 25.39 -4.85
CA SER A 154 9.09 26.15 -4.30
C SER A 154 9.38 25.78 -2.84
N ARG A 155 8.34 25.38 -2.10
CA ARG A 155 8.41 25.13 -0.67
C ARG A 155 8.48 23.64 -0.32
N ASP A 156 7.64 22.85 -0.96
CA ASP A 156 7.33 21.49 -0.53
C ASP A 156 7.84 20.42 -1.54
N TRP A 157 8.40 20.84 -2.70
CA TRP A 157 9.02 19.94 -3.68
C TRP A 157 10.43 19.51 -3.24
N PRO A 158 10.73 18.19 -3.17
CA PRO A 158 12.06 17.69 -2.83
C PRO A 158 13.17 18.22 -3.74
N ALA A 159 14.38 18.39 -3.19
CA ALA A 159 15.54 18.91 -3.93
C ALA A 159 15.92 18.08 -5.17
N GLU A 160 15.73 16.76 -5.11
CA GLU A 160 15.94 15.86 -6.24
C GLU A 160 14.99 16.18 -7.40
N LEU A 161 13.70 16.30 -7.10
CA LEU A 161 12.71 16.69 -8.09
C LEU A 161 12.91 18.13 -8.56
N GLN A 162 13.34 19.07 -7.71
CA GLN A 162 13.71 20.42 -8.17
C GLN A 162 14.83 20.39 -9.22
N ALA A 163 15.82 19.51 -9.05
CA ALA A 163 16.90 19.36 -10.02
C ALA A 163 16.41 18.75 -11.35
N LEU A 164 15.51 17.76 -11.29
CA LEU A 164 14.89 17.16 -12.48
C LEU A 164 13.97 18.17 -13.20
N SER A 165 13.15 18.90 -12.45
CA SER A 165 12.23 19.92 -12.99
C SER A 165 12.95 21.13 -13.61
N ALA A 166 14.23 21.36 -13.33
CA ALA A 166 14.99 22.47 -13.90
C ALA A 166 15.13 22.40 -15.44
N GLY A 167 14.95 21.22 -16.03
CA GLY A 167 14.90 21.02 -17.49
C GLY A 167 13.55 21.36 -18.13
N TYR A 168 12.54 21.70 -17.34
CA TYR A 168 11.14 21.85 -17.77
C TYR A 168 10.63 23.27 -17.49
N PRO A 169 9.65 23.77 -18.26
CA PRO A 169 8.87 24.92 -17.82
C PRO A 169 8.12 24.57 -16.54
N VAL A 170 8.24 25.42 -15.52
CA VAL A 170 7.61 25.21 -14.21
C VAL A 170 6.78 26.42 -13.82
N THR A 171 5.63 26.16 -13.22
CA THR A 171 4.85 27.16 -12.48
C THR A 171 5.16 27.02 -10.98
N GLU A 172 4.47 27.81 -10.15
CA GLU A 172 4.56 27.67 -8.69
C GLU A 172 3.99 26.32 -8.19
N TYR A 173 3.11 25.67 -8.96
CA TYR A 173 2.34 24.50 -8.49
C TYR A 173 2.37 23.29 -9.44
N ALA A 174 3.00 23.41 -10.61
CA ALA A 174 3.04 22.35 -11.60
C ALA A 174 4.28 22.40 -12.49
N VAL A 175 4.64 21.23 -13.05
CA VAL A 175 5.67 21.09 -14.08
C VAL A 175 4.97 20.88 -15.41
N GLU A 176 5.32 21.65 -16.43
CA GLU A 176 4.79 21.46 -17.79
C GLU A 176 5.55 20.31 -18.47
N ILE A 177 4.83 19.26 -18.84
CA ILE A 177 5.38 18.05 -19.46
C ILE A 177 4.95 17.89 -20.93
N SER A 178 4.46 18.96 -21.55
CA SER A 178 4.08 18.95 -22.97
C SER A 178 5.24 18.63 -23.90
N GLY A 179 4.97 17.80 -24.91
CA GLY A 179 5.96 17.46 -25.94
C GLY A 179 7.16 16.66 -25.44
N THR A 180 7.15 16.19 -24.19
CA THR A 180 8.17 15.32 -23.60
C THR A 180 8.20 13.94 -24.27
N ALA A 181 9.30 13.21 -24.11
CA ALA A 181 9.38 11.81 -24.56
C ALA A 181 8.26 10.98 -23.93
N PHE A 182 8.07 11.14 -22.63
CA PHE A 182 6.93 10.61 -21.87
C PHE A 182 5.57 10.91 -22.53
N ALA A 183 5.25 12.19 -22.76
CA ALA A 183 3.95 12.57 -23.33
C ALA A 183 3.71 11.94 -24.72
N ARG A 184 4.75 11.91 -25.56
CA ARG A 184 4.67 11.31 -26.91
C ARG A 184 4.49 9.81 -26.87
N GLU A 185 5.20 9.11 -25.99
CA GLU A 185 5.10 7.65 -25.85
C GLU A 185 3.69 7.22 -25.42
N HIS A 186 3.05 8.00 -24.56
CA HIS A 186 1.70 7.72 -24.05
C HIS A 186 0.56 8.32 -24.89
N GLY A 187 0.88 8.93 -26.04
CA GLY A 187 -0.10 9.49 -26.97
C GLY A 187 -0.77 10.79 -26.51
N ILE A 188 -0.25 11.44 -25.47
CA ILE A 188 -0.80 12.68 -24.93
C ILE A 188 -0.63 13.78 -25.98
N SER A 189 -1.74 14.41 -26.38
CA SER A 189 -1.77 15.36 -27.49
C SER A 189 -2.09 16.80 -27.12
N ASP A 190 -2.44 17.10 -25.86
CA ASP A 190 -2.68 18.48 -25.45
C ASP A 190 -1.37 19.27 -25.30
N GLU A 191 -1.47 20.57 -25.52
CA GLU A 191 -0.42 21.55 -25.23
C GLU A 191 -1.09 22.84 -24.71
N PRO A 192 -0.84 23.26 -23.44
CA PRO A 192 0.06 22.65 -22.46
C PRO A 192 -0.58 21.52 -21.62
N VAL A 193 0.28 20.67 -21.03
CA VAL A 193 -0.04 19.56 -20.12
C VAL A 193 0.80 19.72 -18.86
N TYR A 194 0.14 19.64 -17.72
CA TYR A 194 0.74 19.89 -16.42
C TYR A 194 0.74 18.65 -15.54
N LEU A 195 1.90 18.36 -14.97
CA LEU A 195 2.10 17.43 -13.86
C LEU A 195 1.93 18.20 -12.55
N CYS A 196 0.89 17.88 -11.79
CA CYS A 196 0.56 18.53 -10.52
C CYS A 196 0.55 17.48 -9.41
N MET A 197 0.93 17.86 -8.20
CA MET A 197 0.87 16.97 -7.03
C MET A 197 -0.21 17.43 -6.05
N PHE A 198 -0.99 16.47 -5.53
CA PHE A 198 -2.03 16.75 -4.54
C PHE A 198 -1.44 16.72 -3.13
N ALA A 199 -1.57 17.81 -2.38
CA ALA A 199 -0.91 17.96 -1.08
C ALA A 199 -1.43 16.99 -0.01
N ASN A 200 -2.68 16.53 -0.13
CA ASN A 200 -3.35 15.70 0.88
C ASN A 200 -3.57 14.25 0.41
N GLY A 201 -2.86 13.79 -0.63
CA GLY A 201 -2.95 12.41 -1.11
C GLY A 201 -2.48 11.40 -0.04
N HIS A 202 -3.18 10.27 0.07
CA HIS A 202 -2.83 9.21 1.01
C HIS A 202 -1.42 8.62 0.78
N GLY A 203 -0.91 8.69 -0.45
CA GLY A 203 0.37 8.17 -0.89
C GLY A 203 1.41 9.23 -1.24
N TYR A 204 1.42 10.40 -0.59
CA TYR A 204 2.32 11.54 -0.90
C TYR A 204 3.76 11.13 -1.29
N GLN A 205 4.44 10.33 -0.47
CA GLN A 205 5.83 9.93 -0.76
C GLN A 205 5.96 9.14 -2.08
N ARG A 206 4.97 8.31 -2.40
CA ARG A 206 4.96 7.52 -3.64
C ARG A 206 4.50 8.33 -4.84
N GLY A 207 3.66 9.34 -4.61
CA GLY A 207 3.44 10.40 -5.60
C GLY A 207 4.78 10.99 -6.03
N LEU A 208 5.66 11.34 -5.09
CA LEU A 208 7.00 11.85 -5.45
C LEU A 208 7.80 10.86 -6.30
N ASP A 209 7.79 9.57 -5.97
CA ASP A 209 8.49 8.52 -6.74
C ASP A 209 7.95 8.43 -8.19
N ILE A 210 6.64 8.59 -8.39
CA ILE A 210 6.03 8.67 -9.73
C ILE A 210 6.45 9.95 -10.45
N ALA A 211 6.48 11.09 -9.76
CA ALA A 211 6.95 12.33 -10.36
C ALA A 211 8.41 12.20 -10.83
N VAL A 212 9.27 11.53 -10.04
CA VAL A 212 10.66 11.25 -10.44
C VAL A 212 10.66 10.45 -11.73
N TYR A 213 9.92 9.34 -11.77
CA TYR A 213 9.83 8.50 -12.96
C TYR A 213 9.39 9.30 -14.20
N ILE A 214 8.33 10.10 -14.09
CA ILE A 214 7.79 10.86 -15.23
C ILE A 214 8.83 11.88 -15.72
N LEU A 215 9.51 12.58 -14.81
CA LEU A 215 10.48 13.60 -15.18
C LEU A 215 11.83 13.04 -15.67
N GLU A 216 12.21 11.83 -15.24
CA GLU A 216 13.41 11.14 -15.77
C GLU A 216 13.19 10.59 -17.18
N ASN A 217 11.95 10.28 -17.54
CA ASN A 217 11.58 9.73 -18.85
C ASN A 217 10.94 10.77 -19.79
N GLY A 218 10.96 12.06 -19.41
CA GLY A 218 10.44 13.17 -20.21
C GLY A 218 11.41 13.75 -21.23
#